data_AF-A0A0C9UG17-F1
#
_entry.id   AF-A0A0C9UG17-F1
#
_cell.length_a   1.000
_cell.length_b   1.000
_cell.length_c   1.000
_cell.angle_alpha   90.00
_cell.angle_beta   90.00
_cell.angle_gamma   90.00
#
_symmetry.space_group_name_H-M   'P 1'
#
loop_
_entity.id
_entity.type
_entity.pdbx_description
1 polymer ?
#
loop_
_entity_poly.entity_id
_entity_poly.type
_entity_poly.pdbx_seq_one_letter_code
_entity_poly.pdbx_strand_id
1 'polypeptide(L)'
;MKEEFGKAIEIFEEEHNRGVGKGDFVLVFGTAFLKAAQPELIKTSFSATGSIPFNLNVISAEKMKLGKPTSVKGTFPLVQPSPVRAAVKYLDLFCPTSLDRNPEYARAPTGQLGMIPEHRELDPVIDPVLQMLSMPPQHSAQKLNTPTRSVNKSKPFTPSKAVRILISQLSATVSGSFLVSESPLKSTTPILIPILEKLPEHRLHNWDTGDMPINTVEFTKQQLGDIVTRLAQELTSAQVHLLACDDTISRLQAQLIIQNMHLIKLNRLFPDGFGRILTDDDCIALQEEAEARKAAKELQKTKKNKDRLTKKSILEEQKHQWDRIRQEHEVASATYKAECTALKALGVRKTNWPKAPKRKKKPTLNEICLLMAPVKQNALNDEDEVRSQEDSGEWSSEDSEDEFFNK
;
A
#
# COMPACT_ATOMS: atom_id res chain seq x y z
N MET A 1 -10.13 -18.04 25.82
CA MET A 1 -10.68 -17.74 24.48
C MET A 1 -10.39 -18.83 23.45
N LYS A 2 -9.12 -19.20 23.22
CA LYS A 2 -8.77 -20.25 22.23
C LYS A 2 -9.50 -21.58 22.47
N GLU A 3 -9.57 -22.03 23.72
CA GLU A 3 -10.30 -23.26 24.11
C GLU A 3 -11.81 -23.17 23.83
N GLU A 4 -12.47 -22.11 24.28
CA GLU A 4 -13.91 -21.91 24.06
C GLU A 4 -14.26 -21.77 22.57
N PHE A 5 -13.35 -21.24 21.75
CA PHE A 5 -13.53 -21.19 20.31
C PHE A 5 -13.44 -22.57 19.65
N GLY A 6 -12.49 -23.41 20.08
CA GLY A 6 -12.41 -24.82 19.64
C GLY A 6 -13.69 -25.58 19.96
N LYS A 7 -14.18 -25.49 21.20
CA LYS A 7 -15.45 -26.11 21.62
C LYS A 7 -16.64 -25.61 20.80
N ALA A 8 -16.69 -24.32 20.49
CA ALA A 8 -17.77 -23.75 19.68
C ALA A 8 -17.73 -24.23 18.22
N ILE A 9 -16.55 -24.47 17.66
CA ILE A 9 -16.38 -25.09 16.33
C ILE A 9 -16.89 -26.53 16.37
N GLU A 10 -16.47 -27.33 17.36
CA GLU A 10 -16.91 -28.72 17.50
C GLU A 10 -18.43 -28.84 17.60
N ILE A 11 -19.07 -28.06 18.48
CA ILE A 11 -20.54 -28.02 18.62
C ILE A 11 -21.20 -27.65 17.29
N PHE A 12 -20.66 -26.66 16.58
CA PHE A 12 -21.22 -26.24 15.29
C PHE A 12 -21.10 -27.34 14.23
N GLU A 13 -19.94 -28.00 14.15
CA GLU A 13 -19.67 -29.08 13.19
C GLU A 13 -20.54 -30.31 13.47
N GLU A 14 -20.76 -30.66 14.74
CA GLU A 14 -21.69 -31.73 15.16
C GLU A 14 -23.14 -31.42 14.77
N GLU A 15 -23.61 -30.20 15.02
CA GLU A 15 -25.00 -29.81 14.76
C GLU A 15 -25.30 -29.69 13.26
N HIS A 16 -24.37 -29.15 12.48
CA HIS A 16 -24.60 -28.82 11.07
C HIS A 16 -24.01 -29.83 10.09
N ASN A 17 -23.24 -30.81 10.58
CA ASN A 17 -22.52 -31.80 9.77
C ASN A 17 -21.67 -31.17 8.64
N ARG A 18 -21.14 -29.97 8.88
CA ARG A 18 -20.29 -29.21 7.95
C ARG A 18 -19.35 -28.28 8.73
N GLY A 19 -18.19 -27.98 8.14
CA GLY A 19 -17.25 -27.00 8.68
C GLY A 19 -17.81 -25.57 8.72
N VAL A 20 -17.23 -24.74 9.60
CA VAL A 20 -17.58 -23.33 9.78
C VAL A 20 -17.22 -22.51 8.53
N GLY A 21 -18.23 -21.91 7.89
CA GLY A 21 -18.05 -21.01 6.75
C GLY A 21 -17.90 -19.54 7.14
N LYS A 22 -17.66 -18.66 6.16
CA LYS A 22 -17.58 -17.20 6.40
C LYS A 22 -18.87 -16.62 6.99
N GLY A 23 -20.03 -17.15 6.58
CA GLY A 23 -21.34 -16.72 7.09
C GLY A 23 -21.59 -17.13 8.54
N ASP A 24 -20.98 -18.22 8.98
CA ASP A 24 -21.18 -18.80 10.32
C ASP A 24 -20.14 -18.29 11.33
N PHE A 25 -19.01 -17.77 10.85
CA PHE A 25 -17.90 -17.34 11.67
C PHE A 25 -18.32 -16.37 12.79
N VAL A 26 -19.15 -15.38 12.47
CA VAL A 26 -19.60 -14.37 13.45
C VAL A 26 -20.42 -15.02 14.57
N LEU A 27 -21.24 -16.02 14.24
CA LEU A 27 -22.04 -16.75 15.22
C LEU A 27 -21.13 -17.58 16.12
N VAL A 28 -20.31 -18.46 15.55
CA VAL A 28 -19.42 -19.38 16.29
C VAL A 28 -18.44 -18.60 17.16
N PHE A 29 -17.80 -17.57 16.62
CA PHE A 29 -16.91 -16.69 17.36
C PHE A 29 -17.64 -15.92 18.45
N GLY A 30 -18.83 -15.38 18.16
CA GLY A 30 -19.64 -14.64 19.14
C GLY A 30 -20.01 -15.49 20.35
N THR A 31 -20.46 -16.73 20.13
CA THR A 31 -20.74 -17.68 21.22
C THR A 31 -19.50 -18.00 22.05
N ALA A 32 -18.36 -18.26 21.41
CA ALA A 32 -17.11 -18.53 22.10
C ALA A 32 -16.62 -17.31 22.90
N PHE A 33 -16.75 -16.12 22.32
CA PHE A 33 -16.36 -14.86 22.95
C PHE A 33 -17.19 -14.57 24.20
N LEU A 34 -18.52 -14.72 24.12
CA LEU A 34 -19.40 -14.53 25.27
C LEU A 34 -19.14 -15.54 26.39
N LYS A 35 -18.83 -16.80 26.05
CA LYS A 35 -18.42 -17.81 27.04
C LYS A 35 -17.07 -17.51 27.68
N ALA A 36 -16.11 -17.01 26.89
CA ALA A 36 -14.78 -16.66 27.37
C ALA A 36 -14.76 -15.33 28.17
N ALA A 37 -15.68 -14.41 27.89
CA ALA A 37 -15.81 -13.10 28.56
C ALA A 37 -16.48 -13.21 29.93
N GLN A 38 -16.03 -14.16 30.75
CA GLN A 38 -16.49 -14.32 32.13
C GLN A 38 -16.02 -13.14 32.99
N PRO A 39 -16.86 -12.61 33.90
CA PRO A 39 -16.49 -11.49 34.76
C PRO A 39 -15.21 -11.75 35.56
N GLU A 40 -14.98 -13.00 35.96
CA GLU A 40 -13.77 -13.40 36.68
C GLU A 40 -12.53 -13.29 35.80
N LEU A 41 -12.56 -13.84 34.59
CA LEU A 41 -11.42 -13.78 33.66
C LEU A 41 -11.09 -12.33 33.28
N ILE A 42 -12.13 -11.50 33.10
CA ILE A 42 -11.98 -10.06 32.87
C ILE A 42 -11.28 -9.41 34.08
N LYS A 43 -11.75 -9.65 35.31
CA LYS A 43 -11.12 -9.13 36.52
C LYS A 43 -9.66 -9.59 36.67
N THR A 44 -9.37 -10.86 36.41
CA THR A 44 -8.02 -11.42 36.50
C THR A 44 -7.09 -10.81 35.45
N SER A 45 -7.57 -10.65 34.21
CA SER A 45 -6.79 -10.03 33.13
C SER A 45 -6.40 -8.58 33.48
N PHE A 46 -7.34 -7.79 34.00
CA PHE A 46 -7.10 -6.43 34.47
C PHE A 46 -6.21 -6.36 35.71
N SER A 47 -6.33 -7.32 36.64
CA SER A 47 -5.42 -7.44 37.78
C SER A 47 -3.98 -7.70 37.32
N ALA A 48 -3.79 -8.59 36.34
CA ALA A 48 -2.46 -8.93 35.81
C ALA A 48 -1.82 -7.76 35.04
N THR A 49 -2.61 -6.98 34.29
CA THR A 49 -2.10 -5.79 33.59
C THR A 49 -1.98 -4.55 34.50
N GLY A 50 -2.36 -4.63 35.78
CA GLY A 50 -2.45 -3.47 36.67
C GLY A 50 -3.45 -2.40 36.18
N SER A 51 -4.27 -2.75 35.19
CA SER A 51 -5.18 -1.83 34.50
C SER A 51 -6.56 -1.99 35.12
N ILE A 52 -6.84 -1.31 36.23
CA ILE A 52 -8.17 -1.36 36.85
C ILE A 52 -9.16 -0.61 35.93
N PRO A 53 -10.23 -1.26 35.42
CA PRO A 53 -11.28 -0.53 34.71
C PRO A 53 -11.82 0.56 35.63
N PHE A 54 -11.82 1.79 35.12
CA PHE A 54 -12.03 3.06 35.83
C PHE A 54 -13.12 2.95 36.89
N ASN A 55 -12.73 2.68 38.14
CA ASN A 55 -13.66 2.68 39.27
C ASN A 55 -13.81 4.13 39.74
N LEU A 56 -14.89 4.78 39.32
CA LEU A 56 -15.22 6.17 39.66
C LEU A 56 -15.15 6.45 41.17
N ASN A 57 -15.36 5.43 42.00
CA ASN A 57 -15.37 5.60 43.46
C ASN A 57 -13.98 5.53 44.10
N VAL A 58 -12.94 5.10 43.37
CA VAL A 58 -11.56 4.95 43.89
C VAL A 58 -10.68 6.15 43.53
N ILE A 59 -11.06 6.90 42.50
CA ILE A 59 -10.36 8.11 42.07
C ILE A 59 -10.96 9.30 42.82
N SER A 60 -10.36 9.65 43.96
CA SER A 60 -10.70 10.91 44.64
C SER A 60 -10.37 12.10 43.73
N ALA A 61 -11.08 13.22 43.88
CA ALA A 61 -10.80 14.46 43.14
C ALA A 61 -9.32 14.91 43.29
N GLU A 62 -8.68 14.51 44.39
CA GLU A 62 -7.27 14.78 44.69
C GLU A 62 -6.29 13.95 43.81
N LYS A 63 -6.69 12.73 43.42
CA LYS A 63 -5.96 11.89 42.46
C LYS A 63 -6.21 12.32 41.00
N MET A 64 -7.29 13.05 40.73
CA MET A 64 -7.52 13.77 39.46
C MET A 64 -6.74 15.10 39.40
N LYS A 65 -5.43 15.08 39.69
CA LYS A 65 -4.59 16.16 39.18
C LYS A 65 -4.67 16.08 37.66
N LEU A 66 -5.16 17.13 36.98
CA LEU A 66 -5.13 17.22 35.52
C LEU A 66 -3.70 16.89 35.07
N GLY A 67 -3.52 15.71 34.47
CA GLY A 67 -2.29 15.41 33.77
C GLY A 67 -2.09 16.51 32.74
N LYS A 68 -0.94 17.19 32.81
CA LYS A 68 -0.51 18.10 31.73
C LYS A 68 -0.66 17.33 30.41
N PRO A 69 -1.24 17.92 29.37
CA PRO A 69 -1.62 17.19 28.16
C PRO A 69 -0.38 16.64 27.44
N THR A 70 -0.01 15.41 27.74
CA THR A 70 1.00 14.61 27.02
C THR A 70 0.34 13.41 26.35
N SER A 71 -0.91 13.57 25.91
CA SER A 71 -1.67 12.51 25.24
C SER A 71 -1.34 12.46 23.75
N VAL A 72 -0.52 11.47 23.40
CA VAL A 72 -0.33 10.90 22.07
C VAL A 72 -1.69 10.48 21.49
N LYS A 73 -2.20 11.21 20.48
CA LYS A 73 -3.16 10.67 19.51
C LYS A 73 -2.52 10.73 18.13
N GLY A 74 -2.03 9.58 17.71
CA GLY A 74 -1.63 9.35 16.33
C GLY A 74 -2.81 8.84 15.51
N THR A 75 -3.01 9.45 14.34
CA THR A 75 -3.20 8.73 13.06
C THR A 75 -2.98 9.71 11.90
N PHE A 76 -2.19 9.24 10.94
CA PHE A 76 -1.82 9.86 9.65
C PHE A 76 -3.04 10.28 8.79
N PRO A 77 -2.93 11.27 7.87
CA PRO A 77 -1.88 11.32 6.84
C PRO A 77 -1.19 12.68 6.64
N LEU A 78 0.09 12.63 6.25
CA LEU A 78 0.91 13.75 5.78
C LEU A 78 0.16 14.63 4.75
N VAL A 79 -0.01 15.92 5.03
CA VAL A 79 -0.42 16.90 4.01
C VAL A 79 0.80 17.31 3.20
N GLN A 80 0.76 17.02 1.90
CA GLN A 80 1.81 17.41 0.95
C GLN A 80 1.92 18.94 0.85
N PRO A 81 3.12 19.52 0.61
CA PRO A 81 3.34 20.97 0.63
C PRO A 81 2.42 21.73 -0.35
N SER A 82 2.15 23.01 -0.07
CA SER A 82 1.17 23.87 -0.77
C SER A 82 1.07 23.69 -2.31
N PRO A 83 2.17 23.65 -3.08
CA PRO A 83 2.11 23.42 -4.53
C PRO A 83 1.58 22.02 -4.88
N VAL A 84 1.98 21.02 -4.09
CA VAL A 84 1.55 19.63 -4.24
C VAL A 84 0.09 19.49 -3.80
N ARG A 85 -0.36 20.20 -2.77
CA ARG A 85 -1.78 20.24 -2.37
C ARG A 85 -2.66 20.87 -3.44
N ALA A 86 -2.18 21.91 -4.12
CA ALA A 86 -2.87 22.50 -5.27
C ALA A 86 -2.92 21.51 -6.45
N ALA A 87 -1.84 20.77 -6.72
CA ALA A 87 -1.82 19.74 -7.73
C ALA A 87 -2.76 18.57 -7.38
N VAL A 88 -2.75 18.07 -6.14
CA VAL A 88 -3.62 16.99 -5.66
C VAL A 88 -5.09 17.42 -5.70
N LYS A 89 -5.43 18.60 -5.18
CA LYS A 89 -6.81 19.12 -5.25
C LYS A 89 -7.27 19.28 -6.70
N TYR A 90 -6.38 19.69 -7.60
CA TYR A 90 -6.69 19.80 -9.02
C TYR A 90 -6.84 18.42 -9.69
N LEU A 91 -6.05 17.42 -9.27
CA LEU A 91 -6.17 16.02 -9.72
C LEU A 91 -7.44 15.35 -9.19
N ASP A 92 -7.82 15.58 -7.94
CA ASP A 92 -9.03 15.04 -7.31
C ASP A 92 -10.31 15.60 -7.97
N LEU A 93 -10.27 16.86 -8.41
CA LEU A 93 -11.36 17.49 -9.17
C LEU A 93 -11.38 17.06 -10.65
N PHE A 94 -10.29 16.46 -11.15
CA PHE A 94 -10.15 16.09 -12.55
C PHE A 94 -10.50 14.61 -12.76
N CYS A 95 -11.73 14.34 -13.21
CA CYS A 95 -12.12 13.01 -13.68
C CYS A 95 -11.58 12.76 -15.10
N PRO A 96 -10.59 11.85 -15.30
CA PRO A 96 -10.04 11.61 -16.63
C PRO A 96 -11.12 10.98 -17.52
N THR A 97 -11.35 11.58 -18.69
CA THR A 97 -12.19 10.98 -19.72
C THR A 97 -11.45 9.83 -20.41
N SER A 98 -12.18 8.93 -21.11
CA SER A 98 -11.56 7.86 -21.89
C SER A 98 -10.55 8.37 -22.93
N LEU A 99 -10.73 9.61 -23.39
CA LEU A 99 -9.87 10.31 -24.33
C LEU A 99 -8.51 10.68 -23.69
N ASP A 100 -8.48 10.97 -22.38
CA ASP A 100 -7.27 11.33 -21.64
C ASP A 100 -6.37 10.12 -21.31
N ARG A 101 -6.92 8.90 -21.40
CA ARG A 101 -6.20 7.65 -21.12
C ARG A 101 -5.51 7.04 -22.35
N ASN A 102 -5.80 7.52 -23.55
CA ASN A 102 -5.22 6.95 -24.76
C ASN A 102 -3.82 7.58 -24.99
N PRO A 103 -2.73 6.77 -24.95
CA PRO A 103 -1.36 7.26 -25.09
C PRO A 103 -1.09 7.90 -26.47
N GLU A 104 -1.91 7.63 -27.48
CA GLU A 104 -1.73 8.21 -28.82
C GLU A 104 -1.98 9.72 -28.87
N TYR A 105 -2.86 10.26 -28.01
CA TYR A 105 -3.15 11.70 -27.98
C TYR A 105 -2.10 12.54 -27.25
N ALA A 106 -1.19 11.89 -26.53
CA ALA A 106 -0.11 12.54 -25.81
C ALA A 106 1.19 12.66 -26.62
N ARG A 107 1.23 12.14 -27.85
CA ARG A 107 2.31 12.48 -28.77
C ARG A 107 2.23 13.97 -29.05
N ALA A 108 3.22 14.70 -28.56
CA ALA A 108 3.51 16.03 -29.07
C ALA A 108 3.54 15.93 -30.61
N PRO A 109 2.98 16.92 -31.34
CA PRO A 109 3.16 16.95 -32.78
C PRO A 109 4.67 16.84 -33.01
N THR A 110 5.10 15.78 -33.68
CA THR A 110 6.48 15.60 -34.14
C THR A 110 6.72 16.60 -35.28
N GLY A 111 6.45 17.87 -35.03
CA GLY A 111 6.96 18.98 -35.80
C GLY A 111 8.42 19.06 -35.44
N GLN A 112 9.25 18.54 -36.34
CA GLN A 112 10.68 18.73 -36.43
C GLN A 112 10.98 20.19 -36.09
N LEU A 113 11.32 20.46 -34.82
CA LEU A 113 11.76 21.77 -34.37
C LEU A 113 13.06 21.98 -35.13
N GLY A 114 13.04 22.90 -36.10
CA GLY A 114 14.22 23.27 -36.86
C GLY A 114 15.35 23.52 -35.88
N MET A 115 16.47 22.85 -36.14
CA MET A 115 17.76 23.12 -35.52
C MET A 115 17.89 24.62 -35.28
N ILE A 116 17.87 25.02 -34.02
CA ILE A 116 18.35 26.34 -33.61
C ILE A 116 19.81 26.36 -34.07
N PRO A 117 20.23 27.27 -34.95
CA PRO A 117 21.63 27.38 -35.34
C PRO A 117 22.44 27.61 -34.06
N GLU A 118 23.39 26.72 -33.79
CA GLU A 118 24.43 26.95 -32.80
C GLU A 118 25.02 28.34 -33.05
N HIS A 119 24.82 29.23 -32.08
CA HIS A 119 25.60 30.44 -31.97
C HIS A 119 27.06 30.00 -31.76
N ARG A 120 27.87 30.12 -32.81
CA ARG A 120 29.33 30.12 -32.66
C ARG A 120 29.69 31.18 -31.64
N GLU A 121 30.28 30.75 -30.53
CA GLU A 121 31.09 31.60 -29.67
C GLU A 121 32.15 32.26 -30.56
N LEU A 122 32.06 33.59 -30.69
CA LEU A 122 33.14 34.40 -31.23
C LEU A 122 33.99 34.84 -30.05
N ASP A 123 35.24 34.35 -30.04
CA ASP A 123 36.34 34.86 -29.23
C ASP A 123 36.49 36.39 -29.37
N PRO A 124 36.70 37.14 -28.27
CA PRO A 124 36.84 38.58 -28.33
C PRO A 124 38.31 38.99 -28.40
N VAL A 125 38.97 38.82 -29.54
CA VAL A 125 40.22 39.54 -29.86
C VAL A 125 40.31 39.71 -31.37
N ILE A 126 40.17 40.94 -31.88
CA ILE A 126 40.89 41.55 -33.04
C ILE A 126 40.19 42.87 -33.46
N ASP A 127 41.04 43.85 -33.77
CA ASP A 127 40.86 45.29 -34.00
C ASP A 127 39.78 45.78 -35.01
N PRO A 128 39.30 47.04 -34.89
CA PRO A 128 38.29 47.63 -35.76
C PRO A 128 38.87 48.62 -36.78
N VAL A 129 39.37 48.18 -37.94
CA VAL A 129 39.73 49.09 -39.04
C VAL A 129 39.56 48.41 -40.41
N LEU A 130 38.75 49.03 -41.31
CA LEU A 130 38.49 48.70 -42.74
C LEU A 130 37.48 47.53 -42.95
N GLN A 131 36.55 47.50 -43.92
CA GLN A 131 36.36 48.17 -45.21
C GLN A 131 34.92 47.83 -45.66
N MET A 132 34.03 48.81 -45.79
CA MET A 132 33.49 49.30 -47.06
C MET A 132 33.45 48.35 -48.27
N LEU A 133 32.23 48.28 -48.85
CA LEU A 133 31.86 47.95 -50.24
C LEU A 133 31.88 46.48 -50.68
N SER A 134 30.68 45.91 -50.90
CA SER A 134 30.26 45.51 -52.27
C SER A 134 28.81 44.99 -52.27
N MET A 135 27.94 45.67 -52.99
CA MET A 135 26.76 45.09 -53.65
C MET A 135 27.20 44.66 -55.05
N PRO A 136 26.55 43.69 -55.75
CA PRO A 136 25.41 44.07 -56.62
C PRO A 136 24.43 42.86 -56.88
N PRO A 137 23.62 42.80 -57.97
CA PRO A 137 22.18 43.10 -57.86
C PRO A 137 21.22 42.06 -58.52
N GLN A 138 19.94 42.21 -58.18
CA GLN A 138 18.71 42.06 -59.02
C GLN A 138 18.35 40.80 -59.83
N HIS A 139 17.02 40.67 -59.98
CA HIS A 139 16.19 39.85 -60.87
C HIS A 139 15.81 38.46 -60.33
N SER A 140 14.61 37.92 -60.51
CA SER A 140 13.27 38.40 -60.91
C SER A 140 12.30 37.21 -60.73
N ALA A 141 10.99 37.51 -60.74
CA ALA A 141 9.91 36.66 -61.25
C ALA A 141 9.36 35.46 -60.43
N GLN A 142 8.07 35.62 -60.06
CA GLN A 142 6.95 34.66 -60.17
C GLN A 142 6.97 33.37 -59.31
N LYS A 143 5.96 33.19 -58.44
CA LYS A 143 4.76 32.37 -58.72
C LYS A 143 3.92 32.08 -57.47
N LEU A 144 2.61 32.21 -57.69
CA LEU A 144 1.47 31.47 -57.12
C LEU A 144 1.26 31.39 -55.60
N ASN A 145 0.24 32.15 -55.16
CA ASN A 145 -0.94 31.66 -54.44
C ASN A 145 -0.78 30.35 -53.67
N THR A 146 -0.44 30.46 -52.39
CA THR A 146 -0.80 29.46 -51.37
C THR A 146 -1.76 30.13 -50.38
N PRO A 147 -2.81 29.41 -49.92
CA PRO A 147 -3.79 29.96 -49.01
C PRO A 147 -3.12 30.27 -47.68
N THR A 148 -3.42 31.44 -47.15
CA THR A 148 -3.05 31.94 -45.82
C THR A 148 -3.32 30.87 -44.76
N ARG A 149 -2.28 30.07 -44.46
CA ARG A 149 -2.21 29.22 -43.28
C ARG A 149 -2.15 30.17 -42.10
N SER A 150 -3.32 30.37 -41.49
CA SER A 150 -3.53 31.06 -40.23
C SER A 150 -2.35 30.81 -39.28
N VAL A 151 -1.60 31.88 -39.03
CA VAL A 151 -0.54 31.94 -38.03
C VAL A 151 -1.09 31.34 -36.75
N ASN A 152 -0.43 30.29 -36.27
CA ASN A 152 -0.68 29.63 -34.99
C ASN A 152 -0.78 30.71 -33.90
N LYS A 153 -2.01 31.12 -33.58
CA LYS A 153 -2.29 31.72 -32.27
C LYS A 153 -1.96 30.64 -31.27
N SER A 154 -0.88 30.82 -30.51
CA SER A 154 -0.56 30.01 -29.35
C SER A 154 -1.81 30.00 -28.47
N LYS A 155 -2.57 28.90 -28.50
CA LYS A 155 -3.71 28.74 -27.61
C LYS A 155 -3.17 28.88 -26.19
N PRO A 156 -3.78 29.74 -25.34
CA PRO A 156 -3.31 29.95 -24.00
C PRO A 156 -3.20 28.60 -23.29
N PHE A 157 -2.03 28.38 -22.69
CA PHE A 157 -1.71 27.16 -21.96
C PHE A 157 -2.63 27.12 -20.74
N THR A 158 -3.75 26.40 -20.85
CA THR A 158 -4.71 26.29 -19.75
C THR A 158 -4.23 25.23 -18.77
N PRO A 159 -4.45 25.41 -17.46
CA PRO A 159 -4.08 24.41 -16.44
C PRO A 159 -4.57 22.99 -16.75
N SER A 160 -5.73 22.84 -17.43
CA SER A 160 -6.25 21.51 -17.82
C SER A 160 -5.38 20.77 -18.83
N LYS A 161 -4.58 21.49 -19.64
CA LYS A 161 -3.68 20.87 -20.62
C LYS A 161 -2.40 20.37 -19.93
N ALA A 162 -1.89 21.12 -18.97
CA ALA A 162 -0.72 20.71 -18.17
C ALA A 162 -1.00 19.42 -17.40
N VAL A 163 -2.17 19.31 -16.79
CA VAL A 163 -2.58 18.13 -16.01
C VAL A 163 -2.80 16.91 -16.89
N ARG A 164 -3.40 17.07 -18.08
CA ARG A 164 -3.49 15.99 -19.08
C ARG A 164 -2.12 15.47 -19.49
N ILE A 165 -1.18 16.37 -19.78
CA ILE A 165 0.18 15.99 -20.15
C ILE A 165 0.84 15.24 -18.98
N LEU A 166 0.70 15.75 -17.76
CA LEU A 166 1.27 15.13 -16.57
C LEU A 166 0.70 13.74 -16.30
N ILE A 167 -0.63 13.57 -16.30
CA ILE A 167 -1.28 12.26 -16.11
C ILE A 167 -0.85 11.29 -17.20
N SER A 168 -0.82 11.73 -18.45
CA SER A 168 -0.43 10.87 -19.56
C SER A 168 1.03 10.42 -19.45
N GLN A 169 1.96 11.33 -19.10
CA GLN A 169 3.37 11.01 -18.90
C GLN A 169 3.57 10.04 -17.73
N LEU A 170 2.85 10.24 -16.61
CA LEU A 170 2.85 9.32 -15.47
C LEU A 170 2.27 7.93 -15.82
N SER A 171 1.25 7.88 -16.69
CA SER A 171 0.67 6.61 -17.14
C SER A 171 1.55 5.85 -18.14
N ALA A 172 2.36 6.56 -18.91
CA ALA A 172 3.29 5.99 -19.88
C ALA A 172 4.55 5.40 -19.21
N THR A 173 4.78 5.70 -17.94
CA THR A 173 5.95 5.25 -17.21
C THR A 173 5.67 3.99 -16.40
N VAL A 174 6.46 2.94 -16.65
CA VAL A 174 6.26 1.60 -16.06
C VAL A 174 6.80 1.50 -14.62
N SER A 175 7.64 2.43 -14.19
CA SER A 175 8.32 2.43 -12.88
C SER A 175 8.10 3.76 -12.17
N GLY A 176 7.52 3.78 -10.97
CA GLY A 176 7.21 5.00 -10.19
C GLY A 176 8.43 5.76 -9.63
N SER A 177 9.58 5.70 -10.30
CA SER A 177 10.88 6.18 -9.80
C SER A 177 10.99 7.71 -9.67
N PHE A 178 10.07 8.49 -10.22
CA PHE A 178 10.06 9.97 -10.12
C PHE A 178 9.72 10.50 -8.72
N LEU A 179 9.17 9.65 -7.84
CA LEU A 179 8.79 10.03 -6.47
C LEU A 179 9.94 9.85 -5.47
N VAL A 180 11.08 9.32 -5.91
CA VAL A 180 12.26 9.14 -5.08
C VAL A 180 13.34 10.04 -5.67
N SER A 181 13.67 11.12 -4.95
CA SER A 181 14.86 11.93 -5.25
C SER A 181 16.06 11.00 -5.42
N GLU A 182 16.80 11.14 -6.53
CA GLU A 182 18.04 10.37 -6.79
C GLU A 182 19.08 10.57 -5.69
N SER A 183 18.97 11.66 -4.93
CA SER A 183 19.75 11.89 -3.73
C SER A 183 18.97 11.42 -2.49
N PRO A 184 19.42 10.36 -1.80
CA PRO A 184 18.86 9.96 -0.51
C PRO A 184 18.97 11.13 0.46
N LEU A 185 17.89 11.45 1.19
CA LEU A 185 17.95 12.42 2.27
C LEU A 185 19.01 11.97 3.28
N LYS A 186 20.11 12.73 3.36
CA LYS A 186 21.23 12.44 4.28
C LYS A 186 20.87 12.98 5.66
N SER A 187 21.41 12.39 6.72
CA SER A 187 21.26 12.89 8.09
C SER A 187 21.80 14.31 8.29
N THR A 188 22.66 14.78 7.39
CA THR A 188 23.22 16.13 7.37
C THR A 188 22.30 17.19 6.78
N THR A 189 21.20 16.79 6.13
CA THR A 189 20.24 17.77 5.60
C THR A 189 19.50 18.41 6.78
N PRO A 190 19.68 19.72 7.04
CA PRO A 190 19.06 20.37 8.18
C PRO A 190 17.54 20.31 8.03
N ILE A 191 16.86 19.86 9.09
CA ILE A 191 15.40 19.91 9.14
C ILE A 191 15.04 21.39 9.16
N LEU A 192 14.39 21.87 8.10
CA LEU A 192 13.91 23.24 8.04
C LEU A 192 13.02 23.49 9.26
N ILE A 193 13.29 24.61 9.95
CA ILE A 193 12.47 25.06 11.07
C ILE A 193 11.02 25.12 10.58
N PRO A 194 10.06 24.59 11.36
CA PRO A 194 8.66 24.75 11.07
C PRO A 194 8.32 26.16 10.64
N ILE A 195 7.92 26.33 9.38
CA ILE A 195 7.25 27.57 8.98
C ILE A 195 5.87 27.48 9.62
N LEU A 196 5.76 28.04 10.82
CA LEU A 196 4.48 28.32 11.46
C LEU A 196 3.82 29.40 10.60
N GLU A 197 3.06 28.95 9.59
CA GLU A 197 2.26 29.85 8.78
C GLU A 197 1.31 30.56 9.74
N LYS A 198 1.46 31.89 9.85
CA LYS A 198 0.60 32.71 10.70
C LYS A 198 -0.83 32.48 10.20
N LEU A 199 -1.73 32.11 11.11
CA LEU A 199 -3.13 31.89 10.77
C LEU A 199 -3.61 33.12 10.00
N PRO A 200 -4.18 32.97 8.79
CA PRO A 200 -4.60 34.11 8.01
C PRO A 200 -5.48 34.99 8.88
N GLU A 201 -5.16 36.29 8.99
CA GLU A 201 -5.86 37.25 9.85
C GLU A 201 -7.32 37.35 9.38
N HIS A 202 -8.17 36.47 9.91
CA HIS A 202 -9.58 36.47 9.59
C HIS A 202 -10.22 37.56 10.44
N ARG A 203 -11.04 38.39 9.79
CA ARG A 203 -11.92 39.33 10.50
C ARG A 203 -12.72 38.51 11.49
N LEU A 204 -12.48 38.72 12.79
CA LEU A 204 -13.30 38.16 13.85
C LEU A 204 -14.74 38.49 13.48
N HIS A 205 -15.50 37.48 13.10
CA HIS A 205 -16.92 37.66 12.82
C HIS A 205 -17.50 38.11 14.15
N ASN A 206 -18.15 39.28 14.15
CA ASN A 206 -18.79 39.78 15.34
C ASN A 206 -20.03 38.92 15.58
N TRP A 207 -19.84 37.78 16.24
CA TRP A 207 -20.90 36.84 16.64
C TRP A 207 -21.87 37.43 17.67
N ASP A 208 -21.71 38.72 17.99
CA ASP A 208 -22.58 39.54 18.83
C ASP A 208 -23.95 39.83 18.17
N THR A 209 -24.36 39.01 17.21
CA THR A 209 -25.72 39.00 16.65
C THR A 209 -26.77 38.56 17.67
N GLY A 210 -26.34 38.03 18.83
CA GLY A 210 -27.22 37.71 19.97
C GLY A 210 -27.89 38.93 20.60
N ASP A 211 -27.32 40.14 20.42
CA ASP A 211 -27.82 41.38 21.03
C ASP A 211 -28.69 42.22 20.09
N MET A 212 -29.08 41.71 18.92
CA MET A 212 -30.10 42.39 18.11
C MET A 212 -31.44 42.27 18.86
N PRO A 213 -32.00 43.37 19.41
CA PRO A 213 -33.29 43.30 20.07
C PRO A 213 -34.33 42.91 19.02
N ILE A 214 -34.78 41.66 19.07
CA ILE A 214 -35.86 41.17 18.23
C ILE A 214 -37.14 41.80 18.75
N ASN A 215 -37.39 43.04 18.33
CA ASN A 215 -38.70 43.63 18.53
C ASN A 215 -39.64 42.88 17.59
N THR A 216 -40.46 41.99 18.15
CA THR A 216 -41.32 41.05 17.41
C THR A 216 -42.46 41.72 16.64
N VAL A 217 -42.56 43.05 16.75
CA VAL A 217 -43.60 43.84 16.12
C VAL A 217 -43.12 44.24 14.71
N GLU A 218 -43.53 43.44 13.72
CA GLU A 218 -43.58 43.78 12.29
C GLU A 218 -42.27 43.73 11.48
N PHE A 219 -41.65 42.55 11.36
CA PHE A 219 -40.79 42.30 10.19
C PHE A 219 -41.65 42.06 8.95
N THR A 220 -41.38 42.83 7.89
CA THR A 220 -41.93 42.54 6.57
C THR A 220 -41.33 41.24 6.03
N LYS A 221 -42.08 40.54 5.15
CA LYS A 221 -41.61 39.31 4.50
C LYS A 221 -40.25 39.49 3.79
N GLN A 222 -40.00 40.68 3.24
CA GLN A 222 -38.75 41.00 2.57
C GLN A 222 -37.58 41.09 3.55
N GLN A 223 -37.75 41.80 4.68
CA GLN A 223 -36.73 41.89 5.72
C GLN A 223 -36.37 40.51 6.30
N LEU A 224 -37.36 39.63 6.47
CA LEU A 224 -37.09 38.26 6.92
C LEU A 224 -36.28 37.48 5.86
N GLY A 225 -36.56 37.68 4.57
CA GLY A 225 -35.75 37.12 3.48
C GLY A 225 -34.30 37.61 3.49
N ASP A 226 -34.09 38.90 3.75
CA ASP A 226 -32.75 39.50 3.84
C ASP A 226 -31.98 38.98 5.07
N ILE A 227 -32.66 38.79 6.20
CA ILE A 227 -32.06 38.19 7.41
C ILE A 227 -31.65 36.75 7.15
N VAL A 228 -32.53 35.94 6.53
CA VAL A 228 -32.24 34.53 6.21
C VAL A 228 -31.06 34.41 5.26
N THR A 229 -30.98 35.25 4.22
CA THR A 229 -29.85 35.23 3.27
C THR A 229 -28.54 35.65 3.93
N ARG A 230 -28.55 36.68 4.79
CA ARG A 230 -27.37 37.07 5.58
C ARG A 230 -26.91 35.96 6.52
N LEU A 231 -27.82 35.33 7.26
CA LEU A 231 -27.49 34.21 8.16
C LEU A 231 -26.94 33.01 7.37
N ALA A 232 -27.47 32.72 6.20
CA ALA A 232 -26.94 31.66 5.33
C ALA A 232 -25.52 31.96 4.85
N GLN A 233 -25.22 33.23 4.52
CA GLN A 233 -23.86 33.66 4.15
C GLN A 233 -22.89 33.56 5.33
N GLU A 234 -23.31 33.99 6.53
CA GLU A 234 -22.51 33.88 7.75
C GLU A 234 -22.22 32.43 8.12
N LEU A 235 -23.23 31.55 8.03
CA LEU A 235 -23.06 30.11 8.26
C LEU A 235 -22.07 29.49 7.25
N THR A 236 -22.18 29.86 5.97
CA THR A 236 -21.26 29.38 4.93
C THR A 236 -19.82 29.85 5.21
N SER A 237 -19.65 31.12 5.60
CA SER A 237 -18.34 31.67 5.98
C SER A 237 -17.74 30.94 7.17
N ALA A 238 -18.53 30.67 8.20
CA ALA A 238 -18.11 29.94 9.38
C ALA A 238 -17.73 28.49 9.07
N GLN A 239 -18.46 27.81 8.20
CA GLN A 239 -18.10 26.48 7.72
C GLN A 239 -16.75 26.47 6.99
N VAL A 240 -16.52 27.44 6.10
CA VAL A 240 -15.22 27.58 5.41
C VAL A 240 -14.09 27.83 6.41
N HIS A 241 -14.33 28.65 7.44
CA HIS A 241 -13.35 28.92 8.49
C HIS A 241 -13.03 27.66 9.31
N LEU A 242 -14.04 26.90 9.73
CA LEU A 242 -13.84 25.64 10.46
C LEU A 242 -13.01 24.65 9.64
N LEU A 243 -13.32 24.50 8.35
CA LEU A 243 -12.53 23.65 7.45
C LEU A 243 -11.07 24.12 7.33
N ALA A 244 -10.83 25.44 7.28
CA ALA A 244 -9.46 25.99 7.26
C ALA A 244 -8.71 25.76 8.58
N CYS A 245 -9.40 25.85 9.72
CA CYS A 245 -8.84 25.52 11.02
C CYS A 245 -8.49 24.03 11.14
N ASP A 246 -9.37 23.13 10.73
CA ASP A 246 -9.14 21.68 10.76
C ASP A 246 -7.95 21.29 9.87
N ASP A 247 -7.83 21.90 8.69
CA ASP A 247 -6.67 21.77 7.81
C ASP A 247 -5.36 22.21 8.49
N THR A 248 -5.41 23.29 9.26
CA THR A 248 -4.24 23.84 9.96
C THR A 248 -3.84 22.95 11.14
N ILE A 249 -4.80 22.48 11.92
CA ILE A 249 -4.57 21.54 13.03
C ILE A 249 -3.94 20.25 12.50
N SER A 250 -4.51 19.69 11.43
CA SER A 250 -3.99 18.48 10.79
C SER A 250 -2.54 18.65 10.33
N ARG A 251 -2.20 19.83 9.79
CA ARG A 251 -0.83 20.16 9.37
C ARG A 251 0.14 20.22 10.54
N LEU A 252 -0.22 20.91 11.62
CA LEU A 252 0.61 21.03 12.82
C LEU A 252 0.85 19.66 13.48
N GLN A 253 -0.17 18.80 13.51
CA GLN A 253 -0.04 17.43 14.01
C GLN A 253 0.92 16.59 13.16
N ALA A 254 0.80 16.66 11.83
CA ALA A 254 1.71 15.95 10.92
C ALA A 254 3.18 16.37 11.15
N GLN A 255 3.42 17.66 11.34
CA GLN A 255 4.75 18.19 11.61
C GLN A 255 5.35 17.67 12.91
N LEU A 256 4.55 17.64 13.98
CA LEU A 256 4.97 17.10 15.27
C LEU A 256 5.36 15.62 15.18
N ILE A 257 4.62 14.82 14.40
CA ILE A 257 4.92 13.39 14.18
C ILE A 257 6.24 13.21 13.46
N ILE A 258 6.51 13.98 12.40
CA ILE A 258 7.78 13.91 11.66
C ILE A 258 8.94 14.23 12.59
N GLN A 259 8.83 15.32 13.35
CA GLN A 259 9.85 15.68 14.34
C GLN A 259 10.07 14.57 15.37
N ASN A 260 9.00 13.95 15.86
CA ASN A 260 9.10 12.83 16.80
C ASN A 260 9.73 11.58 16.17
N MET A 261 9.42 11.25 14.91
CA MET A 261 10.08 10.13 14.22
C MET A 261 11.59 10.36 14.04
N HIS A 262 12.00 11.59 13.76
CA HIS A 262 13.42 11.96 13.71
C HIS A 262 14.06 11.88 15.10
N LEU A 263 13.36 12.36 16.14
CA LEU A 263 13.81 12.23 17.52
C LEU A 263 13.93 10.77 17.97
N ILE A 264 12.99 9.88 17.62
CA ILE A 264 13.08 8.45 17.93
C ILE A 264 14.28 7.82 17.21
N LYS A 265 14.54 8.19 15.95
CA LYS A 265 15.74 7.72 15.25
C LYS A 265 17.03 8.20 15.92
N LEU A 266 17.07 9.46 16.36
CA LEU A 266 18.19 10.03 17.11
C LEU A 266 18.34 9.40 18.50
N ASN A 267 17.24 9.16 19.21
CA ASN A 267 17.26 8.56 20.55
C ASN A 267 17.54 7.05 20.50
N ARG A 268 17.23 6.37 19.40
CA ARG A 268 17.67 4.98 19.18
C ARG A 268 19.18 4.83 19.02
N LEU A 269 19.90 5.91 18.68
CA LEU A 269 21.37 5.92 18.76
C LEU A 269 21.86 5.99 20.22
N PHE A 270 20.99 6.28 21.18
CA PHE A 270 21.34 6.45 22.59
C PHE A 270 20.35 5.69 23.50
N PRO A 271 20.35 4.35 23.51
CA PRO A 271 19.42 3.55 24.31
C PRO A 271 19.48 3.86 25.82
N ASP A 272 20.61 4.38 26.33
CA ASP A 272 20.80 4.78 27.73
C ASP A 272 20.76 6.30 27.97
N GLY A 273 20.44 7.11 26.95
CA GLY A 273 20.37 8.58 27.09
C GLY A 273 21.73 9.30 27.22
N PHE A 274 22.85 8.58 27.22
CA PHE A 274 24.18 9.15 27.15
C PHE A 274 24.72 9.07 25.72
N GLY A 275 25.33 10.16 25.25
CA GLY A 275 26.03 10.21 23.98
C GLY A 275 27.22 9.24 23.99
N ARG A 276 27.01 7.99 23.60
CA ARG A 276 28.11 7.04 23.39
C ARG A 276 28.87 7.46 22.13
N ILE A 277 30.18 7.55 22.24
CA ILE A 277 31.04 7.84 21.09
C ILE A 277 30.98 6.61 20.18
N LEU A 278 30.67 6.82 18.90
CA LEU A 278 30.46 5.78 17.88
C LEU A 278 31.68 4.88 17.58
N THR A 279 32.78 5.03 18.31
CA THR A 279 34.01 4.25 18.19
C THR A 279 34.22 3.23 19.32
N ASP A 280 33.27 3.11 20.24
CA ASP A 280 33.34 2.10 21.31
C ASP A 280 33.18 0.69 20.71
N ASP A 281 34.01 -0.27 21.14
CA ASP A 281 34.02 -1.64 20.63
C ASP A 281 32.65 -2.33 20.81
N ASP A 282 31.93 -1.98 21.89
CA ASP A 282 30.57 -2.41 22.17
C ASP A 282 29.57 -2.00 21.07
N CYS A 283 29.75 -0.81 20.48
CA CYS A 283 28.88 -0.32 19.42
C CYS A 283 29.12 -1.06 18.09
N ILE A 284 30.38 -1.42 17.82
CA ILE A 284 30.77 -2.21 16.66
C ILE A 284 30.17 -3.62 16.79
N ALA A 285 30.33 -4.26 17.96
CA ALA A 285 29.77 -5.58 18.24
C ALA A 285 28.23 -5.61 18.10
N LEU A 286 27.52 -4.59 18.62
CA LEU A 286 26.07 -4.47 18.47
C LEU A 286 25.65 -4.30 16.99
N GLN A 287 26.43 -3.58 16.20
CA GLN A 287 26.15 -3.43 14.77
C GLN A 287 26.36 -4.76 14.04
N GLU A 288 27.45 -5.47 14.31
CA GLU A 288 27.73 -6.80 13.74
C GLU A 288 26.65 -7.81 14.11
N GLU A 289 26.18 -7.83 15.36
CA GLU A 289 25.07 -8.69 15.79
C GLU A 289 23.77 -8.35 15.05
N ALA A 290 23.47 -7.05 14.90
CA ALA A 290 22.29 -6.60 14.17
C ALA A 290 22.35 -6.98 12.69
N GLU A 291 23.53 -6.92 12.06
CA GLU A 291 23.77 -7.36 10.69
C GLU A 291 23.67 -8.89 10.56
N ALA A 292 24.27 -9.65 11.48
CA ALA A 292 24.15 -11.10 11.55
C ALA A 292 22.69 -11.53 11.70
N ARG A 293 21.91 -10.84 12.54
CA ARG A 293 20.48 -11.10 12.71
C ARG A 293 19.67 -10.78 11.45
N LYS A 294 20.04 -9.74 10.68
CA LYS A 294 19.43 -9.45 9.38
C LYS A 294 19.78 -10.54 8.36
N ALA A 295 21.05 -10.94 8.26
CA ALA A 295 21.51 -12.00 7.36
C ALA A 295 20.82 -13.34 7.66
N ALA A 296 20.70 -13.71 8.93
CA ALA A 296 19.97 -14.91 9.35
C ALA A 296 18.49 -14.87 8.95
N LYS A 297 17.82 -13.72 9.12
CA LYS A 297 16.43 -13.53 8.67
C LYS A 297 16.29 -13.62 7.15
N GLU A 298 17.25 -13.12 6.39
CA GLU A 298 17.26 -13.23 4.92
C GLU A 298 17.48 -14.66 4.44
N LEU A 299 18.43 -15.39 5.05
CA LEU A 299 18.63 -16.82 4.80
C LEU A 299 17.36 -17.62 5.12
N GLN A 300 16.69 -17.33 6.24
CA GLN A 300 15.42 -17.99 6.59
C GLN A 300 14.30 -17.66 5.59
N LYS A 301 14.20 -16.41 5.13
CA LYS A 301 13.22 -16.01 4.09
C LYS A 301 13.47 -16.71 2.76
N THR A 302 14.73 -16.82 2.33
CA THR A 302 15.08 -17.51 1.09
C THR A 302 14.78 -19.01 1.16
N LYS A 303 15.06 -19.67 2.29
CA LYS A 303 14.67 -21.08 2.54
C LYS A 303 13.15 -21.26 2.47
N LYS A 304 12.39 -20.46 3.22
CA LYS A 304 10.90 -20.49 3.19
C LYS A 304 10.34 -20.23 1.79
N ASN A 305 10.98 -19.38 0.98
CA ASN A 305 10.55 -19.13 -0.39
C ASN A 305 10.82 -20.34 -1.30
N LYS A 306 11.99 -20.97 -1.19
CA LYS A 306 12.31 -22.21 -1.91
C LYS A 306 11.31 -23.32 -1.57
N ASP A 307 10.99 -23.51 -0.29
CA ASP A 307 10.01 -24.52 0.16
C ASP A 307 8.60 -24.26 -0.37
N ARG A 308 8.20 -22.98 -0.49
CA ARG A 308 6.91 -22.60 -1.10
C ARG A 308 6.87 -22.93 -2.58
N LEU A 309 7.96 -22.67 -3.30
CA LEU A 309 8.07 -22.95 -4.74
C LEU A 309 8.06 -24.46 -5.01
N THR A 310 8.80 -25.26 -4.23
CA THR A 310 8.80 -26.72 -4.37
C THR A 310 7.42 -27.31 -4.07
N LYS A 311 6.76 -26.87 -2.98
CA LYS A 311 5.39 -27.30 -2.65
C LYS A 311 4.40 -26.93 -3.75
N LYS A 312 4.52 -25.74 -4.35
CA LYS A 312 3.66 -25.31 -5.46
C LYS A 312 3.85 -26.22 -6.69
N SER A 313 5.09 -26.53 -7.05
CA SER A 313 5.42 -27.42 -8.16
C SER A 313 4.88 -28.84 -7.95
N ILE A 314 5.01 -29.40 -6.75
CA ILE A 314 4.44 -30.72 -6.39
C ILE A 314 2.91 -30.73 -6.55
N LEU A 315 2.23 -29.65 -6.12
CA LEU A 315 0.77 -29.55 -6.25
C LEU A 315 0.31 -29.42 -7.70
N GLU A 316 1.05 -28.68 -8.52
CA GLU A 316 0.79 -28.55 -9.96
C GLU A 316 0.94 -29.90 -10.68
N GLU A 317 2.00 -30.66 -10.37
CA GLU A 317 2.20 -31.99 -10.94
C GLU A 317 1.14 -32.99 -10.47
N GLN A 318 0.76 -32.96 -9.19
CA GLN A 318 -0.34 -33.79 -8.67
C GLN A 318 -1.65 -33.51 -9.43
N LYS A 319 -1.95 -32.25 -9.70
CA LYS A 319 -3.14 -31.84 -10.46
C LYS A 319 -3.07 -32.38 -11.89
N HIS A 320 -1.93 -32.23 -12.56
CA HIS A 320 -1.71 -32.73 -13.91
C HIS A 320 -1.91 -34.25 -14.00
N GLN A 321 -1.32 -35.03 -13.09
CA GLN A 321 -1.51 -36.48 -13.06
C GLN A 321 -2.96 -36.88 -12.78
N TRP A 322 -3.66 -36.16 -11.90
CA TRP A 322 -5.06 -36.42 -11.62
C TRP A 322 -5.97 -36.16 -12.81
N ASP A 323 -5.67 -35.12 -13.59
CA ASP A 323 -6.41 -34.80 -14.81
C ASP A 323 -6.18 -35.87 -15.89
N ARG A 324 -4.94 -36.39 -16.05
CA ARG A 324 -4.67 -37.57 -16.90
C ARG A 324 -5.47 -38.80 -16.49
N ILE A 325 -5.47 -39.15 -15.20
CA ILE A 325 -6.25 -40.29 -14.67
C ILE A 325 -7.74 -40.12 -14.93
N ARG A 326 -8.26 -38.88 -14.87
CA ARG A 326 -9.66 -38.58 -15.16
C ARG A 326 -9.98 -38.79 -16.64
N GLN A 327 -9.13 -38.29 -17.54
CA GLN A 327 -9.28 -38.48 -18.98
C GLN A 327 -9.23 -39.96 -19.38
N GLU A 328 -8.25 -40.71 -18.85
CA GLU A 328 -8.16 -42.17 -19.07
C GLU A 328 -9.45 -42.89 -18.65
N HIS A 329 -10.00 -42.54 -17.49
CA HIS A 329 -11.24 -43.13 -17.00
C HIS A 329 -12.46 -42.71 -17.82
N GLU A 330 -12.51 -41.46 -18.31
CA GLU A 330 -13.59 -40.96 -19.16
C GLU A 330 -13.62 -41.71 -20.49
N VAL A 331 -12.46 -41.87 -21.14
CA VAL A 331 -12.32 -42.67 -22.36
C VAL A 331 -12.74 -44.12 -22.10
N ALA A 332 -12.24 -44.75 -21.04
CA ALA A 332 -12.61 -46.12 -20.67
C ALA A 332 -14.11 -46.28 -20.36
N SER A 333 -14.73 -45.26 -19.75
CA SER A 333 -16.17 -45.24 -19.48
C SER A 333 -16.99 -45.09 -20.76
N ALA A 334 -16.50 -44.30 -21.71
CA ALA A 334 -17.15 -44.11 -23.00
C ALA A 334 -17.10 -45.39 -23.85
N THR A 335 -15.94 -46.05 -23.93
CA THR A 335 -15.79 -47.34 -24.62
C THR A 335 -16.66 -48.42 -23.98
N TYR A 336 -16.64 -48.54 -22.66
CA TYR A 336 -17.49 -49.47 -21.92
C TYR A 336 -18.98 -49.24 -22.19
N LYS A 337 -19.44 -47.99 -22.22
CA LYS A 337 -20.84 -47.66 -22.55
C LYS A 337 -21.18 -48.06 -23.98
N ALA A 338 -20.30 -47.79 -24.94
CA ALA A 338 -20.48 -48.19 -26.34
C ALA A 338 -20.59 -49.72 -26.49
N GLU A 339 -19.71 -50.47 -25.83
CA GLU A 339 -19.77 -51.94 -25.79
C GLU A 339 -21.06 -52.45 -25.15
N CYS A 340 -21.48 -51.87 -24.03
CA CYS A 340 -22.74 -52.22 -23.38
C CYS A 340 -23.95 -51.96 -24.29
N THR A 341 -23.93 -50.85 -25.06
CA THR A 341 -24.99 -50.57 -26.03
C THR A 341 -25.00 -51.58 -27.19
N ALA A 342 -23.83 -52.00 -27.67
CA ALA A 342 -23.70 -53.03 -28.71
C ALA A 342 -24.19 -54.41 -28.21
N LEU A 343 -23.79 -54.84 -27.01
CA LEU A 343 -24.24 -56.09 -26.39
C LEU A 343 -25.74 -56.11 -26.11
N LYS A 344 -26.30 -54.96 -25.72
CA LYS A 344 -27.74 -54.80 -25.56
C LYS A 344 -28.48 -54.99 -26.88
N ALA A 345 -27.97 -54.43 -27.98
CA ALA A 345 -28.55 -54.61 -29.32
C ALA A 345 -28.49 -56.08 -29.80
N LEU A 346 -27.48 -56.84 -29.37
CA LEU A 346 -27.33 -58.26 -29.65
C LEU A 346 -28.17 -59.18 -28.73
N GLY A 347 -28.93 -58.63 -27.78
CA GLY A 347 -29.77 -59.43 -26.87
C GLY A 347 -29.01 -60.19 -25.77
N VAL A 348 -27.74 -59.84 -25.51
CA VAL A 348 -26.93 -60.52 -24.49
C VAL A 348 -27.43 -60.19 -23.08
N ARG A 349 -27.63 -61.21 -22.24
CA ARG A 349 -28.04 -61.05 -20.83
C ARG A 349 -27.02 -60.20 -20.04
N LYS A 350 -27.51 -59.30 -19.18
CA LYS A 350 -26.68 -58.37 -18.37
C LYS A 350 -25.63 -59.04 -17.50
N THR A 351 -25.85 -60.28 -17.08
CA THR A 351 -24.88 -61.06 -16.28
C THR A 351 -23.57 -61.32 -17.01
N ASN A 352 -23.60 -61.28 -18.35
CA ASN A 352 -22.45 -61.56 -19.21
C ASN A 352 -21.82 -60.27 -19.75
N TRP A 353 -22.25 -59.10 -19.28
CA TRP A 353 -21.65 -57.83 -19.68
C TRP A 353 -20.27 -57.67 -19.03
N PRO A 354 -19.33 -56.96 -19.67
CA PRO A 354 -18.05 -56.65 -19.04
C PRO A 354 -18.26 -55.88 -17.73
N LYS A 355 -17.28 -55.94 -16.83
CA LYS A 355 -17.33 -55.16 -15.58
C LYS A 355 -17.05 -53.69 -15.90
N ALA A 356 -17.80 -52.79 -15.26
CA ALA A 356 -17.56 -51.36 -15.39
C ALA A 356 -16.11 -50.99 -14.98
N PRO A 357 -15.43 -50.10 -15.72
CA PRO A 357 -14.09 -49.67 -15.38
C PRO A 357 -14.07 -49.00 -14.01
N LYS A 358 -13.05 -49.32 -13.20
CA LYS A 358 -12.83 -48.69 -11.89
C LYS A 358 -11.87 -47.52 -12.04
N ARG A 359 -12.22 -46.36 -11.48
CA ARG A 359 -11.34 -45.19 -11.45
C ARG A 359 -10.15 -45.43 -10.52
N LYS A 360 -8.93 -45.14 -10.99
CA LYS A 360 -7.72 -45.12 -10.15
C LYS A 360 -7.85 -44.03 -9.07
N LYS A 361 -7.27 -44.25 -7.89
CA LYS A 361 -7.25 -43.26 -6.81
C LYS A 361 -6.39 -42.05 -7.19
N LYS A 362 -6.65 -40.91 -6.57
CA LYS A 362 -5.83 -39.70 -6.77
C LYS A 362 -4.43 -39.94 -6.17
N PRO A 363 -3.34 -39.62 -6.88
CA PRO A 363 -1.98 -39.78 -6.35
C PRO A 363 -1.78 -38.98 -5.07
N THR A 364 -1.07 -39.55 -4.09
CA THR A 364 -0.73 -38.85 -2.85
C THR A 364 0.43 -37.86 -3.07
N LEU A 365 0.59 -36.86 -2.19
CA LEU A 365 1.69 -35.90 -2.31
C LEU A 365 3.06 -36.57 -2.20
N ASN A 366 3.17 -37.62 -1.37
CA ASN A 366 4.40 -38.40 -1.21
C ASN A 366 4.76 -39.16 -2.49
N GLU A 367 3.77 -39.74 -3.19
CA GLU A 367 3.98 -40.39 -4.49
C GLU A 367 4.51 -39.40 -5.53
N ILE A 368 3.93 -38.20 -5.59
CA ILE A 368 4.40 -37.16 -6.51
C ILE A 368 5.80 -36.68 -6.13
N CYS A 369 6.06 -36.50 -4.84
CA CYS A 369 7.39 -36.10 -4.35
C CYS A 369 8.47 -37.15 -4.70
N LEU A 370 8.15 -38.45 -4.59
CA LEU A 370 9.04 -39.53 -5.00
C LEU A 370 9.26 -39.57 -6.52
N LEU A 371 8.22 -39.27 -7.31
CA LEU A 371 8.33 -39.20 -8.78
C LEU A 371 9.13 -37.97 -9.26
N MET A 372 9.06 -36.86 -8.53
CA MET A 372 9.80 -35.63 -8.84
C MET A 372 11.21 -35.59 -8.25
N ALA A 373 11.52 -36.46 -7.29
CA ALA A 373 12.86 -36.55 -6.75
C ALA A 373 13.84 -36.82 -7.90
N PRO A 374 14.91 -36.04 -8.05
CA PRO A 374 15.91 -36.30 -9.08
C PRO A 374 16.37 -37.74 -8.87
N VAL A 375 16.20 -38.57 -9.92
CA VAL A 375 16.70 -39.94 -9.92
C VAL A 375 18.17 -39.81 -9.58
N LYS A 376 18.55 -40.22 -8.37
CA LYS A 376 19.96 -40.37 -8.00
C LYS A 376 20.47 -41.47 -8.92
N GLN A 377 20.88 -41.09 -10.12
CA GLN A 377 21.69 -41.94 -10.96
C GLN A 377 22.89 -42.24 -10.10
N ASN A 378 23.04 -43.52 -9.73
CA ASN A 378 24.14 -44.01 -8.93
C ASN A 378 25.43 -43.55 -9.60
N ALA A 379 25.97 -42.43 -9.12
CA ALA A 379 27.35 -42.05 -9.34
C ALA A 379 28.18 -43.02 -8.49
N LEU A 380 28.33 -44.22 -9.03
CA LEU A 380 29.56 -44.98 -8.87
C LEU A 380 30.68 -44.10 -9.44
N ASN A 381 31.76 -43.91 -8.67
CA ASN A 381 32.89 -42.97 -8.83
C ASN A 381 32.59 -41.59 -8.20
N ASP A 382 33.32 -41.08 -7.21
CA ASP A 382 34.67 -41.36 -6.74
C ASP A 382 34.72 -41.34 -5.20
N GLU A 383 35.54 -42.23 -4.66
CA GLU A 383 36.03 -42.13 -3.29
C GLU A 383 36.97 -40.93 -3.17
N ASP A 384 36.46 -39.80 -2.67
CA ASP A 384 37.30 -38.83 -1.99
C ASP A 384 36.63 -38.41 -0.69
N GLU A 385 37.10 -39.10 0.34
CA GLU A 385 36.86 -38.97 1.76
C GLU A 385 37.22 -37.55 2.25
N VAL A 386 36.31 -36.58 2.13
CA VAL A 386 36.36 -35.36 2.96
C VAL A 386 35.21 -35.40 3.96
N ARG A 387 35.56 -36.00 5.09
CA ARG A 387 34.79 -36.10 6.34
C ARG A 387 34.50 -34.70 6.91
N SER A 388 33.51 -34.02 6.34
CA SER A 388 32.85 -32.89 7.00
C SER A 388 31.73 -33.44 7.85
N GLN A 389 32.03 -33.56 9.15
CA GLN A 389 31.10 -33.98 10.19
C GLN A 389 29.98 -32.93 10.30
N GLU A 390 28.93 -33.11 9.50
CA GLU A 390 27.67 -32.39 9.66
C GLU A 390 26.99 -32.93 10.91
N ASP A 391 27.17 -32.18 11.99
CA ASP A 391 26.41 -32.24 13.22
C ASP A 391 24.93 -31.99 12.87
N SER A 392 24.23 -33.09 12.60
CA SER A 392 22.78 -33.12 12.43
C SER A 392 22.14 -32.96 13.81
N GLY A 393 22.23 -31.73 14.31
CA GLY A 393 21.36 -31.26 15.38
C GLY A 393 19.92 -31.41 14.90
N GLU A 394 19.25 -32.40 15.45
CA GLU A 394 17.80 -32.56 15.43
C GLU A 394 17.22 -31.36 16.20
N TRP A 395 17.04 -30.23 15.50
CA TRP A 395 16.32 -29.07 16.03
C TRP A 395 14.83 -29.43 16.06
N SER A 396 14.46 -30.12 17.13
CA SER A 396 13.10 -30.14 17.65
C SER A 396 12.70 -28.69 17.91
N SER A 397 11.92 -28.11 16.99
CA SER A 397 11.18 -26.87 17.24
C SER A 397 10.07 -27.16 18.24
N GLU A 398 10.44 -27.33 19.51
CA GLU A 398 9.57 -26.98 20.62
C GLU A 398 9.90 -25.52 20.95
N ASP A 399 9.21 -24.61 20.25
CA ASP A 399 9.13 -23.19 20.61
C ASP A 399 8.46 -23.08 22.00
N SER A 400 9.24 -23.14 23.06
CA SER A 400 8.83 -22.79 24.42
C SER A 400 8.94 -21.27 24.60
N GLU A 401 7.90 -20.53 24.17
CA GLU A 401 7.72 -19.10 24.49
C GLU A 401 7.21 -18.86 25.94
N ASP A 402 7.13 -19.90 26.79
CA ASP A 402 6.46 -19.83 28.10
C ASP A 402 7.32 -19.31 29.28
N GLU A 403 8.63 -19.10 29.13
CA GLU A 403 9.48 -18.71 30.27
C GLU A 403 9.69 -17.20 30.48
N PHE A 404 9.24 -16.32 29.59
CA PHE A 404 9.56 -14.89 29.68
C PHE A 404 8.65 -14.07 30.61
N PHE A 405 7.59 -14.65 31.19
CA PHE A 405 6.61 -13.92 32.02
C PHE A 405 6.66 -14.19 33.53
N ASN A 406 7.63 -14.96 34.04
CA ASN A 406 7.80 -15.16 35.49
C ASN A 406 9.13 -14.61 35.98
N LYS A 407 9.19 -13.30 36.23
CA LYS A 407 10.10 -12.72 37.24
C LYS A 407 9.59 -11.39 37.77
#